data_AF-A0A0M3ABH9-F1
#
_entry.id   AF-A0A0M3ABH9-F1
#
_cell.length_a   1.000
_cell.length_b   1.000
_cell.length_c   1.000
_cell.angle_alpha   90.00
_cell.angle_beta   90.00
_cell.angle_gamma   90.00
#
_symmetry.space_group_name_H-M   'P 1'
#
loop_
_entity.id
_entity.type
_entity.pdbx_description
1 polymer ?
#
loop_
_entity_poly.entity_id
_entity_poly.type
_entity_poly.pdbx_seq_one_letter_code
_entity_poly.pdbx_strand_id
1 'polypeptide(L)'
;KLNNILNFNILLKNSKAKKLSMVPPAYYFSSTYIEQMHGWNEIWNSFNNLGQFDKRNRFELSKYLCGILNKDYYENKEEQNSYTLKNIDINKTISERNLVIDYFKQSESLDSKNQIQDKIFETSRSVIDTENKIINKKNDYIQISSRIAAIENEINIVQLALGEIELDYEFSIENIETTSILCPTCGVEHKNNLVNRFSLINDENKLLKKLENLNLEKKGLLASSYKISNQITYLYENIENAYSKNSFKEYFNNYFVNNSLLPELNEKVFKDNSKIKSNTEEIRKIGRKNKKIETINLKNTEEEIVSYFNSLCSELDIKMYLKDNLYDILNYNSGGANQIKAMLAKRLTILNAINMYGEPSTPPFIIDSPRQQDIDPPNYHKMLAILIKSTPENVQLIIAAVQNTFIDEIKSNFEEIHLEDTLLKHDEYDQANFLITHS
;
A
#
# COMPACT_ATOMS: atom_id res chain seq x y z
N LYS A 1 -23.39 -1.23 24.71
CA LYS A 1 -24.29 -0.93 25.86
C LYS A 1 -24.77 -2.21 26.50
N LEU A 2 -25.70 -2.97 25.90
CA LEU A 2 -26.19 -4.22 26.51
C LEU A 2 -25.10 -5.26 26.84
N ASN A 3 -24.08 -5.42 25.99
CA ASN A 3 -22.91 -6.26 26.31
C ASN A 3 -22.16 -5.79 27.57
N ASN A 4 -22.06 -4.48 27.81
CA ASN A 4 -21.37 -3.95 28.98
C ASN A 4 -22.20 -4.20 30.25
N ILE A 5 -23.52 -3.99 30.18
CA ILE A 5 -24.46 -4.25 31.28
C ILE A 5 -24.39 -5.72 31.70
N LEU A 6 -24.37 -6.62 30.72
CA LEU A 6 -24.31 -8.07 30.95
C LEU A 6 -22.90 -8.59 31.23
N ASN A 7 -21.88 -7.73 31.19
CA ASN A 7 -20.47 -8.11 31.17
C ASN A 7 -20.13 -9.22 30.12
N PHE A 8 -20.84 -9.21 28.99
CA PHE A 8 -20.72 -10.16 27.89
C PHE A 8 -19.74 -9.63 26.83
N ASN A 9 -18.45 -9.86 27.06
CA ASN A 9 -17.35 -9.24 26.31
C ASN A 9 -16.58 -10.21 25.39
N ILE A 10 -17.22 -11.29 24.96
CA ILE A 10 -16.63 -12.28 24.07
C ILE A 10 -16.37 -11.72 22.66
N LEU A 11 -15.21 -12.10 22.10
CA LEU A 11 -14.75 -11.70 20.77
C LEU A 11 -14.60 -12.92 19.85
N LEU A 12 -15.40 -12.99 18.79
CA LEU A 12 -15.35 -14.06 17.79
C LEU A 12 -15.10 -13.49 16.39
N LYS A 13 -14.54 -14.32 15.51
CA LYS A 13 -14.39 -13.99 14.09
C LYS A 13 -15.59 -14.56 13.33
N ASN A 14 -16.31 -13.70 12.62
CA ASN A 14 -17.20 -14.18 11.57
C ASN A 14 -16.37 -14.96 10.52
N SER A 15 -16.97 -16.00 9.94
CA SER A 15 -16.40 -16.90 8.92
C SER A 15 -15.53 -16.23 7.83
N LYS A 16 -15.86 -15.00 7.42
CA LYS A 16 -15.12 -14.24 6.38
C LYS A 16 -14.33 -13.03 6.92
N ALA A 17 -14.40 -12.75 8.22
CA ALA A 17 -13.81 -11.56 8.81
C ALA A 17 -12.37 -11.80 9.29
N LYS A 18 -11.48 -10.83 9.01
CA LYS A 18 -10.09 -10.83 9.52
C LYS A 18 -10.02 -10.35 10.98
N LYS A 19 -10.83 -9.33 11.30
CA LYS A 19 -10.94 -8.70 12.61
C LYS A 19 -11.93 -9.45 13.50
N LEU A 20 -11.63 -9.49 14.80
CA LEU A 20 -12.58 -9.92 15.81
C LEU A 20 -13.74 -8.93 15.95
N SER A 21 -14.92 -9.44 16.26
CA SER A 21 -16.11 -8.65 16.55
C SER A 21 -16.74 -9.11 17.86
N MET A 22 -17.32 -8.18 18.61
CA MET A 22 -18.14 -8.52 19.77
C MET A 22 -19.31 -9.40 19.34
N VAL A 23 -19.59 -10.43 20.12
CA VAL A 23 -20.77 -11.27 19.92
C VAL A 23 -22.01 -10.48 20.35
N PRO A 24 -23.09 -10.47 19.54
CA PRO A 24 -24.33 -9.84 19.93
C PRO A 24 -24.95 -10.49 21.19
N PRO A 25 -25.58 -9.71 22.09
CA PRO A 25 -26.27 -10.25 23.28
C PRO A 25 -27.31 -11.32 22.98
N ALA A 26 -27.89 -11.32 21.76
CA ALA A 26 -28.85 -12.33 21.32
C ALA A 26 -28.28 -13.76 21.45
N TYR A 27 -26.97 -13.96 21.24
CA TYR A 27 -26.35 -15.26 21.48
C TYR A 27 -26.29 -15.60 22.98
N TYR A 28 -26.06 -14.62 23.85
CA TYR A 28 -26.08 -14.89 25.29
C TYR A 28 -27.47 -15.27 25.76
N PHE A 29 -28.48 -14.47 25.44
CA PHE A 29 -29.88 -14.80 25.76
C PHE A 29 -30.34 -16.07 25.08
N SER A 30 -29.82 -16.41 23.90
CA SER A 30 -30.19 -17.67 23.25
C SER A 30 -29.83 -18.86 24.10
N SER A 31 -28.87 -18.76 25.04
CA SER A 31 -28.50 -19.85 25.97
C SER A 31 -29.50 -20.03 27.12
N THR A 32 -30.21 -18.95 27.52
CA THR A 32 -31.16 -18.93 28.66
C THR A 32 -32.60 -18.61 28.25
N TYR A 33 -32.89 -18.53 26.96
CA TYR A 33 -34.23 -18.41 26.42
C TYR A 33 -34.57 -19.66 25.61
N ILE A 34 -35.74 -20.25 25.88
CA ILE A 34 -36.27 -21.37 25.12
C ILE A 34 -37.57 -20.92 24.45
N GLU A 35 -37.49 -20.67 23.14
CA GLU A 35 -38.62 -20.35 22.28
C GLU A 35 -39.44 -21.62 21.93
N GLN A 36 -40.76 -21.44 21.74
CA GLN A 36 -41.73 -22.52 21.58
C GLN A 36 -41.46 -23.47 20.42
N MET A 37 -41.19 -22.96 19.21
CA MET A 37 -41.15 -23.77 18.00
C MET A 37 -39.82 -24.49 17.78
N HIS A 38 -38.69 -23.82 18.02
CA HIS A 38 -37.36 -24.25 17.61
C HIS A 38 -36.35 -24.29 18.76
N GLY A 39 -36.60 -23.55 19.84
CA GLY A 39 -35.70 -23.45 20.99
C GLY A 39 -35.47 -24.79 21.72
N TRP A 40 -36.42 -25.73 21.62
CA TRP A 40 -36.34 -27.07 22.20
C TRP A 40 -35.51 -28.06 21.37
N ASN A 41 -35.23 -27.75 20.11
CA ASN A 41 -34.46 -28.62 19.22
C ASN A 41 -32.96 -28.30 19.25
N GLU A 42 -32.61 -27.01 19.28
CA GLU A 42 -31.21 -26.55 19.29
C GLU A 42 -31.06 -25.26 20.12
N ILE A 43 -29.97 -25.19 20.91
CA ILE A 43 -29.67 -24.08 21.82
C ILE A 43 -29.70 -22.72 21.11
N TRP A 44 -29.14 -22.65 19.91
CA TRP A 44 -28.88 -21.40 19.19
C TRP A 44 -30.02 -20.99 18.24
N ASN A 45 -31.16 -21.67 18.26
CA ASN A 45 -32.27 -21.43 17.32
C ASN A 45 -33.44 -20.63 17.94
N SER A 46 -33.27 -20.09 19.14
CA SER A 46 -34.31 -19.30 19.83
C SER A 46 -34.43 -17.86 19.31
N PHE A 47 -33.50 -17.40 18.48
CA PHE A 47 -33.58 -16.09 17.80
C PHE A 47 -33.28 -16.23 16.31
N ASN A 48 -33.92 -15.38 15.52
CA ASN A 48 -33.66 -15.29 14.08
C ASN A 48 -32.28 -14.70 13.79
N ASN A 49 -31.74 -15.01 12.60
CA ASN A 49 -30.49 -14.44 12.07
C ASN A 49 -29.19 -14.74 12.85
N LEU A 50 -29.15 -15.81 13.66
CA LEU A 50 -27.93 -16.26 14.36
C LEU A 50 -26.96 -17.09 13.48
N GLY A 51 -26.96 -16.86 12.16
CA GLY A 51 -26.11 -17.54 11.18
C GLY A 51 -24.68 -16.98 11.04
N GLN A 52 -24.33 -15.91 11.77
CA GLN A 52 -23.02 -15.24 11.67
C GLN A 52 -21.85 -16.11 12.12
N PHE A 53 -22.08 -17.02 13.07
CA PHE A 53 -21.06 -17.86 13.69
C PHE A 53 -21.28 -19.34 13.37
N ASP A 54 -20.20 -19.99 12.92
CA ASP A 54 -20.17 -21.42 12.60
C ASP A 54 -20.24 -22.31 13.86
N LYS A 55 -20.35 -23.62 13.67
CA LYS A 55 -20.42 -24.59 14.78
C LYS A 55 -19.23 -24.48 15.75
N ARG A 56 -18.02 -24.17 15.26
CA ARG A 56 -16.82 -24.02 16.09
C ARG A 56 -16.90 -22.78 16.97
N ASN A 57 -17.34 -21.65 16.41
CA ASN A 57 -17.58 -20.43 17.17
C ASN A 57 -18.68 -20.62 18.22
N ARG A 58 -19.76 -21.37 17.91
CA ARG A 58 -20.82 -21.69 18.88
C ARG A 58 -20.30 -22.56 20.03
N PHE A 59 -19.41 -23.51 19.74
CA PHE A 59 -18.76 -24.31 20.77
C PHE A 59 -17.79 -23.48 21.63
N GLU A 60 -17.01 -22.58 21.01
CA GLU A 60 -16.16 -21.62 21.73
C GLU A 60 -16.99 -20.71 22.66
N LEU A 61 -18.13 -20.21 22.17
CA LEU A 61 -19.07 -19.45 22.97
C LEU A 61 -19.60 -20.28 24.14
N SER A 62 -19.93 -21.55 23.94
CA SER A 62 -20.39 -22.43 25.02
C SER A 62 -19.32 -22.58 26.11
N LYS A 63 -18.06 -22.74 25.73
CA LYS A 63 -16.94 -22.78 26.68
C LYS A 63 -16.79 -21.47 27.45
N TYR A 64 -17.01 -20.33 26.81
CA TYR A 64 -17.02 -19.03 27.48
C TYR A 64 -18.15 -18.92 28.51
N LEU A 65 -19.38 -19.30 28.12
CA LEU A 65 -20.53 -19.28 29.02
C LEU A 65 -20.32 -20.19 30.24
N CYS A 66 -19.67 -21.33 30.07
CA CYS A 66 -19.34 -22.24 31.16
C CYS A 66 -18.08 -21.86 31.97
N GLY A 67 -17.47 -20.68 31.73
CA GLY A 67 -16.28 -20.21 32.46
C GLY A 67 -14.96 -20.86 32.07
N ILE A 68 -14.94 -21.76 31.07
CA ILE A 68 -13.71 -22.42 30.60
C ILE A 68 -12.80 -21.41 29.88
N LEU A 69 -13.38 -20.55 29.06
CA LEU A 69 -12.68 -19.43 28.43
C LEU A 69 -13.06 -18.15 29.18
N ASN A 70 -12.11 -17.52 29.85
CA ASN A 70 -12.34 -16.34 30.69
C ASN A 70 -11.89 -15.05 29.98
N LYS A 71 -11.96 -13.92 30.67
CA LYS A 71 -11.56 -12.60 30.18
C LYS A 71 -10.12 -12.58 29.71
N ASP A 72 -9.20 -13.15 30.50
CA ASP A 72 -7.78 -13.21 30.17
C ASP A 72 -7.54 -13.93 28.83
N TYR A 73 -8.31 -14.99 28.55
CA TYR A 73 -8.25 -15.68 27.26
C TYR A 73 -8.61 -14.73 26.10
N TYR A 74 -9.67 -13.94 26.24
CA TYR A 74 -10.13 -13.03 25.19
C TYR A 74 -9.28 -11.78 25.05
N GLU A 75 -8.72 -11.23 26.14
CA GLU A 75 -7.71 -10.16 26.09
C GLU A 75 -6.47 -10.60 25.30
N ASN A 76 -5.95 -11.80 25.61
CA ASN A 76 -4.87 -12.43 24.86
C ASN A 76 -5.26 -12.68 23.38
N LYS A 77 -6.50 -13.10 23.12
CA LYS A 77 -7.00 -13.36 21.75
C LYS A 77 -7.09 -12.07 20.94
N GLU A 78 -7.49 -10.96 21.56
CA GLU A 78 -7.49 -9.63 20.97
C GLU A 78 -6.06 -9.17 20.65
N GLU A 79 -5.13 -9.34 21.59
CA GLU A 79 -3.71 -9.03 21.38
C GLU A 79 -3.14 -9.81 20.19
N GLN A 80 -3.42 -11.12 20.09
CA GLN A 80 -3.04 -11.93 18.93
C GLN A 80 -3.64 -11.43 17.61
N ASN A 81 -4.90 -10.99 17.63
CA ASN A 81 -5.54 -10.42 16.45
C ASN A 81 -4.84 -9.14 16.00
N SER A 82 -4.43 -8.29 16.94
CA SER A 82 -3.70 -7.05 16.64
C SER A 82 -2.39 -7.31 15.89
N TYR A 83 -1.59 -8.29 16.33
CA TYR A 83 -0.36 -8.71 15.64
C TYR A 83 -0.65 -9.34 14.27
N THR A 84 -1.74 -10.11 14.18
CA THR A 84 -2.18 -10.70 12.91
C THR A 84 -2.54 -9.62 11.89
N LEU A 85 -3.27 -8.57 12.30
CA LEU A 85 -3.62 -7.44 11.45
C LEU A 85 -2.38 -6.64 11.04
N LYS A 86 -1.47 -6.34 11.98
CA LYS A 86 -0.17 -5.70 11.67
C LYS A 86 0.60 -6.49 10.60
N ASN A 87 0.65 -7.82 10.71
CA ASN A 87 1.32 -8.65 9.72
C ASN A 87 0.64 -8.61 8.35
N ILE A 88 -0.68 -8.50 8.27
CA ILE A 88 -1.40 -8.34 7.00
C ILE A 88 -1.00 -7.03 6.31
N ASP A 89 -0.95 -5.93 7.05
CA ASP A 89 -0.59 -4.61 6.52
C ASP A 89 0.88 -4.55 6.08
N ILE A 90 1.78 -5.13 6.88
CA ILE A 90 3.19 -5.24 6.52
C ILE A 90 3.37 -6.09 5.26
N ASN A 91 2.68 -7.24 5.16
CA ASN A 91 2.75 -8.09 3.97
C ASN A 91 2.23 -7.38 2.71
N LYS A 92 1.16 -6.58 2.82
CA LYS A 92 0.68 -5.76 1.70
C LYS A 92 1.77 -4.79 1.24
N THR A 93 2.40 -4.10 2.18
CA THR A 93 3.49 -3.16 1.89
C THR A 93 4.70 -3.86 1.27
N ILE A 94 5.07 -5.05 1.75
CA ILE A 94 6.14 -5.87 1.16
C ILE A 94 5.77 -6.26 -0.27
N SER A 95 4.55 -6.70 -0.51
CA SER A 95 4.08 -7.07 -1.86
C SER A 95 4.17 -5.89 -2.83
N GLU A 96 3.75 -4.70 -2.42
CA GLU A 96 3.86 -3.48 -3.22
C GLU A 96 5.32 -3.13 -3.55
N ARG A 97 6.23 -3.24 -2.57
CA ARG A 97 7.67 -3.02 -2.81
C ARG A 97 8.29 -4.07 -3.71
N ASN A 98 7.90 -5.33 -3.56
CA ASN A 98 8.39 -6.41 -4.41
C ASN A 98 7.97 -6.21 -5.87
N LEU A 99 6.76 -5.72 -6.14
CA LEU A 99 6.35 -5.37 -7.50
C LEU A 99 7.28 -4.32 -8.14
N VAL A 100 7.68 -3.30 -7.37
CA VAL A 100 8.64 -2.29 -7.85
C VAL A 100 10.02 -2.89 -8.08
N ILE A 101 10.49 -3.71 -7.15
CA ILE A 101 11.78 -4.41 -7.27
C ILE A 101 11.79 -5.30 -8.51
N ASP A 102 10.74 -6.08 -8.73
CA ASP A 102 10.63 -7.02 -9.84
C ASP A 102 10.53 -6.28 -11.18
N TYR A 103 9.80 -5.16 -11.23
CA TYR A 103 9.75 -4.29 -12.41
C TYR A 103 11.15 -3.82 -12.83
N PHE A 104 11.94 -3.30 -11.90
CA PHE A 104 13.29 -2.81 -12.21
C PHE A 104 14.26 -3.97 -12.52
N LYS A 105 14.17 -5.10 -11.83
CA LYS A 105 15.00 -6.29 -12.14
C LYS A 105 14.73 -6.86 -13.52
N GLN A 106 13.48 -6.84 -13.99
CA GLN A 106 13.13 -7.29 -15.35
C GLN A 106 13.65 -6.33 -16.43
N SER A 107 13.80 -5.04 -16.10
CA SER A 107 14.42 -4.05 -16.98
C SER A 107 15.95 -4.11 -17.02
N GLU A 108 16.57 -4.84 -16.08
CA GLU A 108 18.03 -4.97 -16.00
C GLU A 108 18.54 -6.14 -16.85
N SER A 109 18.98 -5.80 -18.06
CA SER A 109 20.11 -6.46 -18.70
C SER A 109 21.16 -5.40 -18.99
N LEU A 110 22.04 -5.04 -18.04
CA LEU A 110 23.30 -4.31 -18.30
C LEU A 110 24.16 -4.20 -17.03
N ASP A 111 25.10 -5.13 -16.88
CA ASP A 111 26.24 -5.06 -15.95
C ASP A 111 26.98 -3.72 -16.09
N SER A 112 26.91 -2.84 -15.08
CA SER A 112 27.33 -1.44 -15.28
C SER A 112 27.90 -0.76 -14.03
N LYS A 113 29.01 -1.28 -13.50
CA LYS A 113 29.98 -0.44 -12.75
C LYS A 113 31.17 -0.04 -13.62
N ASN A 114 31.82 -0.99 -14.28
CA ASN A 114 33.03 -0.70 -15.07
C ASN A 114 32.72 -0.04 -16.42
N GLN A 115 31.63 -0.44 -17.09
CA GLN A 115 31.28 0.11 -18.41
C GLN A 115 30.94 1.61 -18.40
N ILE A 116 30.51 2.17 -17.25
CA ILE A 116 30.12 3.58 -17.14
C ILE A 116 31.34 4.48 -17.13
N GLN A 117 32.32 4.13 -16.29
CA GLN A 117 33.55 4.92 -16.17
C GLN A 117 34.26 4.93 -17.52
N ASP A 118 34.42 3.78 -18.15
CA ASP A 118 35.07 3.65 -19.46
C ASP A 118 34.36 4.46 -20.55
N LYS A 119 33.03 4.36 -20.68
CA LYS A 119 32.27 5.13 -21.68
C LYS A 119 32.29 6.64 -21.44
N ILE A 120 32.24 7.10 -20.18
CA ILE A 120 32.34 8.52 -19.85
C ILE A 120 33.74 9.03 -20.22
N PHE A 121 34.80 8.27 -19.89
CA PHE A 121 36.16 8.62 -20.27
C PHE A 121 36.36 8.66 -21.79
N GLU A 122 35.84 7.66 -22.52
CA GLU A 122 35.90 7.60 -23.99
C GLU A 122 35.18 8.79 -24.64
N THR A 123 33.96 9.09 -24.18
CA THR A 123 33.17 10.22 -24.70
C THR A 123 33.87 11.55 -24.41
N SER A 124 34.35 11.74 -23.17
CA SER A 124 35.09 12.95 -22.77
C SER A 124 36.36 13.13 -23.62
N ARG A 125 37.10 12.06 -23.86
CA ARG A 125 38.31 12.09 -24.70
C ARG A 125 37.99 12.44 -26.15
N SER A 126 36.90 11.90 -26.70
CA SER A 126 36.45 12.21 -28.05
C SER A 126 36.02 13.67 -28.21
N VAL A 127 35.34 14.24 -27.21
CA VAL A 127 34.98 15.67 -27.19
C VAL A 127 36.22 16.55 -27.16
N ILE A 128 37.17 16.27 -26.27
CA ILE A 128 38.43 17.03 -26.17
C ILE A 128 39.23 16.97 -27.49
N ASP A 129 39.33 15.81 -28.13
CA ASP A 129 40.00 15.67 -29.43
C ASP A 129 39.31 16.50 -30.54
N THR A 130 37.97 16.54 -30.51
CA THR A 130 37.17 17.31 -31.47
C THR A 130 37.31 18.81 -31.22
N GLU A 131 37.35 19.26 -29.96
CA GLU A 131 37.62 20.67 -29.60
C GLU A 131 39.00 21.11 -30.08
N ASN A 132 40.03 20.29 -29.89
CA ASN A 132 41.38 20.59 -30.40
C ASN A 132 41.39 20.73 -31.93
N LYS A 133 40.65 19.88 -32.66
CA LYS A 133 40.48 20.01 -34.11
C LYS A 133 39.79 21.31 -34.50
N ILE A 134 38.76 21.75 -33.75
CA ILE A 134 38.08 23.02 -33.98
C ILE A 134 39.04 24.20 -33.75
N ILE A 135 39.83 24.18 -32.67
CA ILE A 135 40.82 25.23 -32.37
C ILE A 135 41.83 25.36 -33.51
N ASN A 136 42.39 24.24 -33.97
CA ASN A 136 43.32 24.24 -35.10
C ASN A 136 42.69 24.84 -36.36
N LYS A 137 41.45 24.47 -36.68
CA LYS A 137 40.72 25.01 -37.84
C LYS A 137 40.40 26.50 -37.71
N LYS A 138 40.12 26.99 -36.50
CA LYS A 138 39.96 28.44 -36.25
C LYS A 138 41.27 29.19 -36.47
N ASN A 139 42.41 28.62 -36.07
CA ASN A 139 43.71 29.22 -36.33
C ASN A 139 44.00 29.30 -37.85
N ASP A 140 43.72 28.23 -38.60
CA ASP A 140 43.83 28.23 -40.06
C ASP A 140 42.94 29.33 -40.70
N TYR A 141 41.70 29.46 -40.21
CA TYR A 141 40.76 30.49 -40.66
C TYR A 141 41.29 31.91 -40.40
N ILE A 142 41.84 32.16 -39.20
CA ILE A 142 42.40 33.46 -38.83
C ILE A 142 43.58 33.82 -39.74
N GLN A 143 44.46 32.87 -40.04
CA GLN A 143 45.59 33.08 -40.96
C GLN A 143 45.11 33.46 -42.37
N ILE A 144 44.13 32.73 -42.90
CA ILE A 144 43.54 33.02 -44.22
C ILE A 144 42.84 34.37 -44.22
N SER A 145 42.06 34.68 -43.17
CA SER A 145 41.37 35.97 -43.04
C SER A 145 42.35 37.14 -42.99
N SER A 146 43.46 36.98 -42.27
CA SER A 146 44.53 37.99 -42.21
C SER A 146 45.18 38.20 -43.59
N ARG A 147 45.44 37.13 -44.34
CA ARG A 147 45.98 37.24 -45.71
C ARG A 147 44.98 37.91 -46.66
N ILE A 148 43.70 37.60 -46.56
CA ILE A 148 42.65 38.27 -47.35
C ILE A 148 42.66 39.78 -47.07
N ALA A 149 42.69 40.20 -45.81
CA ALA A 149 42.75 41.61 -45.44
C ALA A 149 44.01 42.30 -45.96
N ALA A 150 45.17 41.62 -45.92
CA ALA A 150 46.41 42.13 -46.49
C ALA A 150 46.30 42.32 -48.02
N ILE A 151 45.74 41.34 -48.74
CA ILE A 151 45.52 41.43 -50.19
C ILE A 151 44.53 42.53 -50.53
N GLU A 152 43.48 42.73 -49.73
CA GLU A 152 42.54 43.84 -49.94
C GLU A 152 43.23 45.20 -49.84
N ASN A 153 44.15 45.35 -48.89
CA ASN A 153 44.98 46.54 -48.78
C ASN A 153 45.95 46.68 -49.97
N GLU A 154 46.61 45.59 -50.39
CA GLU A 154 47.47 45.57 -51.58
C GLU A 154 46.67 45.98 -52.85
N ILE A 155 45.46 45.47 -53.01
CA ILE A 155 44.55 45.83 -54.12
C ILE A 155 44.23 47.32 -54.10
N ASN A 156 43.88 47.87 -52.94
CA ASN A 156 43.55 49.29 -52.80
C ASN A 156 44.75 50.18 -53.18
N ILE A 157 45.95 49.85 -52.68
CA ILE A 157 47.19 50.57 -53.03
C ILE A 157 47.46 50.51 -54.54
N VAL A 158 47.31 49.34 -55.16
CA VAL A 158 47.51 49.17 -56.62
C VAL A 158 46.47 49.96 -57.42
N GLN A 159 45.21 50.01 -56.98
CA GLN A 159 44.16 50.79 -57.63
C GLN A 159 44.42 52.30 -57.54
N LEU A 160 44.87 52.79 -56.39
CA LEU A 160 45.27 54.20 -56.23
C LEU A 160 46.45 54.54 -57.15
N ALA A 161 47.47 53.69 -57.19
CA ALA A 161 48.63 53.88 -58.06
C ALA A 161 48.28 53.85 -59.56
N LEU A 162 47.34 52.99 -59.97
CA LEU A 162 46.81 52.98 -61.34
C LEU A 162 46.13 54.32 -61.68
N GLY A 163 45.29 54.83 -60.79
CA GLY A 163 44.65 56.14 -60.97
C GLY A 163 45.65 57.29 -61.08
N GLU A 164 46.74 57.28 -60.30
CA GLU A 164 47.79 58.31 -60.44
C GLU A 164 48.56 58.19 -61.75
N ILE A 165 48.89 56.98 -62.21
CA ILE A 165 49.57 56.79 -63.50
C ILE A 165 48.68 57.22 -64.67
N GLU A 166 47.38 56.96 -64.62
CA GLU A 166 46.42 57.43 -65.62
C GLU A 166 46.42 58.97 -65.69
N LEU A 167 46.35 59.65 -64.54
CA LEU A 167 46.42 61.12 -64.46
C LEU A 167 47.77 61.66 -64.95
N ASP A 168 48.89 61.02 -64.59
CA ASP A 168 50.23 61.40 -65.05
C ASP A 168 50.37 61.24 -66.57
N TYR A 169 49.79 60.18 -67.12
CA TYR A 169 49.78 59.92 -68.56
C TYR A 169 48.92 60.96 -69.31
N GLU A 170 47.70 61.23 -68.84
CA GLU A 170 46.81 62.27 -69.39
C GLU A 170 47.50 63.64 -69.37
N PHE A 171 48.07 64.03 -68.23
CA PHE A 171 48.80 65.28 -68.08
C PHE A 171 50.00 65.38 -69.03
N SER A 172 50.72 64.27 -69.25
CA SER A 172 51.85 64.24 -70.20
C SER A 172 51.43 64.48 -71.66
N ILE A 173 50.21 64.05 -72.04
CA ILE A 173 49.61 64.25 -73.36
C ILE A 173 49.11 65.68 -73.51
N GLU A 174 48.46 66.24 -72.50
CA GLU A 174 47.96 67.62 -72.56
C GLU A 174 49.10 68.65 -72.73
N ASN A 175 50.32 68.31 -72.28
CA ASN A 175 51.49 69.19 -72.29
C ASN A 175 52.56 68.82 -73.35
N ILE A 176 52.15 68.38 -74.55
CA ILE A 176 53.06 67.88 -75.61
C ILE A 176 54.17 68.85 -76.05
N GLU A 177 53.92 70.16 -76.03
CA GLU A 177 54.87 71.17 -76.53
C GLU A 177 56.08 71.38 -75.60
N THR A 178 55.98 70.93 -74.34
CA THR A 178 57.04 71.06 -73.35
C THR A 178 58.01 69.89 -73.43
N THR A 179 59.32 70.16 -73.51
CA THR A 179 60.36 69.11 -73.53
C THR A 179 60.64 68.53 -72.14
N SER A 180 60.26 69.26 -71.09
CA SER A 180 60.35 68.83 -69.69
C SER A 180 59.14 69.28 -68.87
N ILE A 181 58.74 68.43 -67.92
CA ILE A 181 57.65 68.63 -66.97
C ILE A 181 58.23 68.56 -65.56
N LEU A 182 57.89 69.53 -64.70
CA LEU A 182 58.24 69.51 -63.29
C LEU A 182 57.15 68.76 -62.50
N CYS A 183 57.54 67.72 -61.76
CA CYS A 183 56.59 66.99 -60.91
C CYS A 183 56.20 67.84 -59.69
N PRO A 184 54.89 68.11 -59.46
CA PRO A 184 54.43 68.90 -58.32
C PRO A 184 54.63 68.18 -56.98
N THR A 185 54.75 66.85 -56.99
CA THR A 185 54.86 66.02 -55.79
C THR A 185 56.30 65.90 -55.27
N CYS A 186 57.28 65.78 -56.17
CA CYS A 186 58.67 65.55 -55.79
C CYS A 186 59.66 66.62 -56.28
N GLY A 187 59.23 67.58 -57.11
CA GLY A 187 60.07 68.65 -57.64
C GLY A 187 61.12 68.20 -58.67
N VAL A 188 61.07 66.93 -59.12
CA VAL A 188 61.96 66.40 -60.15
C VAL A 188 61.49 66.85 -61.53
N GLU A 189 62.44 67.22 -62.38
CA GLU A 189 62.19 67.55 -63.78
C GLU A 189 62.26 66.29 -64.66
N HIS A 190 61.13 65.90 -65.24
CA HIS A 190 60.99 64.73 -66.10
C HIS A 190 61.00 65.15 -67.57
N LYS A 191 61.68 64.38 -68.43
CA LYS A 191 61.61 64.61 -69.89
C LYS A 191 60.24 64.16 -70.42
N ASN A 192 59.49 65.04 -71.08
CA ASN A 192 58.21 64.68 -71.68
C ASN A 192 58.41 64.15 -73.11
N ASN A 193 59.00 62.96 -73.23
CA ASN A 193 59.26 62.32 -74.51
C ASN A 193 58.49 60.99 -74.64
N LEU A 194 58.44 60.45 -75.87
CA LEU A 194 57.76 59.18 -76.16
C LEU A 194 58.23 58.04 -75.24
N VAL A 195 59.52 57.95 -74.94
CA VAL A 195 60.10 56.88 -74.11
C VAL A 195 59.50 56.89 -72.70
N ASN A 196 59.40 58.06 -72.06
CA ASN A 196 58.84 58.18 -70.71
C ASN A 196 57.32 57.94 -70.69
N ARG A 197 56.58 58.34 -71.74
CA ARG A 197 55.15 58.02 -71.86
C ARG A 197 54.90 56.53 -72.04
N PHE A 198 55.70 55.85 -72.88
CA PHE A 198 55.66 54.39 -72.98
C PHE A 198 56.07 53.70 -71.68
N SER A 199 56.94 54.31 -70.86
CA SER A 199 57.26 53.80 -69.52
C SER A 199 56.04 53.84 -68.59
N LEU A 200 55.27 54.93 -68.60
CA LEU A 200 54.02 55.04 -67.82
C LEU A 200 53.01 53.94 -68.20
N ILE A 201 52.76 53.77 -69.50
CA ILE A 201 51.88 52.70 -70.02
C ILE A 201 52.41 51.30 -69.63
N ASN A 202 53.72 51.09 -69.66
CA ASN A 202 54.32 49.82 -69.26
C ASN A 202 54.16 49.56 -67.75
N ASP A 203 54.28 50.59 -66.93
CA ASP A 203 54.08 50.49 -65.48
C ASP A 203 52.59 50.28 -65.13
N GLU A 204 51.68 50.95 -65.82
CA GLU A 204 50.23 50.70 -65.78
C GLU A 204 49.91 49.22 -66.08
N ASN A 205 50.44 48.69 -67.19
CA ASN A 205 50.25 47.28 -67.56
C ASN A 205 50.79 46.29 -66.51
N LYS A 206 51.92 46.61 -65.86
CA LYS A 206 52.45 45.79 -64.75
C LYS A 206 51.52 45.82 -63.54
N LEU A 207 50.98 46.99 -63.21
CA LEU A 207 50.04 47.15 -62.10
C LEU A 207 48.71 46.43 -62.38
N LEU A 208 48.17 46.52 -63.60
CA LEU A 208 46.98 45.77 -64.02
C LEU A 208 47.19 44.25 -63.88
N LYS A 209 48.35 43.74 -64.31
CA LYS A 209 48.71 42.32 -64.14
C LYS A 209 48.86 41.93 -62.66
N LYS A 210 49.42 42.81 -61.84
CA LYS A 210 49.50 42.60 -60.39
C LYS A 210 48.11 42.58 -59.74
N LEU A 211 47.21 43.47 -60.17
CA LEU A 211 45.82 43.53 -59.72
C LEU A 211 45.06 42.25 -60.08
N GLU A 212 45.22 41.73 -61.30
CA GLU A 212 44.64 40.46 -61.73
C GLU A 212 45.12 39.30 -60.85
N ASN A 213 46.44 39.20 -60.61
CA ASN A 213 47.02 38.17 -59.75
C ASN A 213 46.50 38.24 -58.30
N LEU A 214 46.39 39.45 -57.73
CA LEU A 214 45.85 39.66 -56.39
C LEU A 214 44.39 39.25 -56.28
N ASN A 215 43.58 39.57 -57.29
CA ASN A 215 42.17 39.16 -57.34
C ASN A 215 42.01 37.63 -57.47
N LEU A 216 42.87 36.98 -58.25
CA LEU A 216 42.90 35.52 -58.36
C LEU A 216 43.28 34.87 -57.02
N GLU A 217 44.31 35.39 -56.33
CA GLU A 217 44.73 34.93 -55.01
C GLU A 217 43.60 35.11 -53.98
N LYS A 218 42.97 36.29 -53.94
CA LYS A 218 41.83 36.60 -53.06
C LYS A 218 40.69 35.60 -53.27
N LYS A 219 40.32 35.32 -54.52
CA LYS A 219 39.26 34.34 -54.85
C LYS A 219 39.60 32.94 -54.35
N GLY A 220 40.86 32.50 -54.50
CA GLY A 220 41.33 31.21 -53.99
C GLY A 220 41.28 31.11 -52.46
N LEU A 221 41.65 32.18 -51.76
CA LEU A 221 41.60 32.25 -50.30
C LEU A 221 40.17 32.29 -49.76
N LEU A 222 39.25 33.01 -50.41
CA LEU A 222 37.82 33.02 -50.06
C LEU A 222 37.21 31.62 -50.17
N ALA A 223 37.51 30.88 -51.24
CA ALA A 223 37.06 29.50 -51.40
C ALA A 223 37.62 28.58 -50.30
N SER A 224 38.86 28.81 -49.87
CA SER A 224 39.51 28.05 -48.79
C SER A 224 38.91 28.38 -47.42
N SER A 225 38.61 29.66 -47.17
CA SER A 225 37.92 30.14 -45.97
C SER A 225 36.53 29.48 -45.81
N TYR A 226 35.75 29.42 -46.89
CA TYR A 226 34.44 28.77 -46.88
C TYR A 226 34.53 27.26 -46.56
N LYS A 227 35.52 26.55 -47.13
CA LYS A 227 35.77 25.13 -46.82
C LYS A 227 36.07 24.91 -45.34
N ILE A 228 36.92 25.75 -44.75
CA ILE A 228 37.27 25.65 -43.32
C ILE A 228 36.05 25.95 -42.45
N SER A 229 35.26 26.97 -42.81
CA SER A 229 34.04 27.28 -42.08
C SER A 229 33.07 26.10 -42.07
N ASN A 230 32.86 25.41 -43.20
CA ASN A 230 32.01 24.22 -43.25
C ASN A 230 32.58 23.06 -42.41
N GLN A 231 33.91 22.88 -42.40
CA GLN A 231 34.54 21.87 -41.54
C GLN A 231 34.33 22.17 -40.06
N ILE A 232 34.41 23.43 -39.65
CA ILE A 232 34.13 23.85 -38.27
C ILE A 232 32.66 23.56 -37.91
N THR A 233 31.70 23.88 -38.77
CA THR A 233 30.28 23.59 -38.55
C THR A 233 30.03 22.09 -38.37
N TYR A 234 30.61 21.25 -39.24
CA TYR A 234 30.48 19.80 -39.13
C TYR A 234 31.06 19.24 -37.81
N LEU A 235 32.19 19.80 -37.33
CA LEU A 235 32.77 19.41 -36.05
C LEU A 235 31.87 19.80 -34.87
N TYR A 236 31.18 20.94 -34.92
CA TYR A 236 30.20 21.32 -33.92
C TYR A 236 28.98 20.39 -33.90
N GLU A 237 28.44 20.02 -35.07
CA GLU A 237 27.35 19.05 -35.18
C GLU A 237 27.72 17.67 -34.60
N ASN A 238 28.98 17.24 -34.77
CA ASN A 238 29.45 15.99 -34.16
C ASN A 238 29.46 16.02 -32.63
N ILE A 239 29.84 17.16 -32.03
CA ILE A 239 29.80 17.35 -30.58
C ILE A 239 28.34 17.32 -30.10
N GLU A 240 27.45 18.05 -30.75
CA GLU A 240 26.04 18.09 -30.37
C GLU A 240 25.36 16.71 -30.48
N ASN A 241 25.68 15.94 -31.53
CA ASN A 241 25.22 14.57 -31.69
C ASN A 241 25.77 13.60 -30.64
N ALA A 242 26.97 13.82 -30.12
CA ALA A 242 27.52 13.04 -29.02
C ALA A 242 26.76 13.27 -27.70
N TYR A 243 26.27 14.50 -27.47
CA TYR A 243 25.43 14.83 -26.32
C TYR A 243 23.97 14.38 -26.47
N SER A 244 23.41 14.45 -27.68
CA SER A 244 21.99 14.15 -27.94
C SER A 244 21.66 12.66 -28.04
N LYS A 245 22.64 11.80 -28.36
CA LYS A 245 22.51 10.34 -28.31
C LYS A 245 22.48 9.82 -26.87
N ASN A 246 21.39 10.13 -26.16
CA ASN A 246 20.60 9.36 -25.17
C ASN A 246 21.26 8.34 -24.21
N SER A 247 22.57 8.29 -24.05
CA SER A 247 23.24 7.36 -23.16
C SER A 247 23.22 7.87 -21.72
N PHE A 248 23.73 9.07 -21.48
CA PHE A 248 24.09 9.51 -20.13
C PHE A 248 22.92 9.53 -19.14
N LYS A 249 21.75 10.04 -19.56
CA LYS A 249 20.56 10.14 -18.69
C LYS A 249 19.98 8.76 -18.34
N GLU A 250 19.91 7.86 -19.32
CA GLU A 250 19.42 6.50 -19.12
C GLU A 250 20.37 5.68 -18.24
N TYR A 251 21.68 5.78 -18.48
CA TYR A 251 22.69 5.14 -17.63
C TYR A 251 22.72 5.69 -16.20
N PHE A 252 22.58 7.01 -16.01
CA PHE A 252 22.52 7.62 -14.67
C PHE A 252 21.29 7.16 -13.89
N ASN A 253 20.13 7.11 -14.55
CA ASN A 253 18.90 6.58 -13.94
C ASN A 253 19.07 5.11 -13.54
N ASN A 254 19.63 4.27 -14.42
CA ASN A 254 19.89 2.86 -14.10
C ASN A 254 20.89 2.70 -12.94
N TYR A 255 21.95 3.52 -12.91
CA TYR A 255 22.91 3.52 -11.80
C TYR A 255 22.24 3.85 -10.46
N PHE A 256 21.40 4.89 -10.44
CA PHE A 256 20.65 5.30 -9.25
C PHE A 256 19.68 4.19 -8.78
N VAL A 257 18.94 3.59 -9.72
CA VAL A 257 18.03 2.48 -9.43
C VAL A 257 18.78 1.33 -8.77
N ASN A 258 19.93 0.94 -9.32
CA ASN A 258 20.66 -0.26 -8.89
C ASN A 258 21.47 -0.08 -7.61
N ASN A 259 22.07 1.09 -7.41
CA ASN A 259 22.97 1.32 -6.27
C ASN A 259 22.30 2.04 -5.11
N SER A 260 21.13 2.66 -5.31
CA SER A 260 20.42 3.39 -4.26
C SER A 260 19.01 2.84 -4.04
N LEU A 261 18.14 2.91 -5.05
CA LEU A 261 16.72 2.59 -4.87
C LEU A 261 16.49 1.12 -4.51
N LEU A 262 17.03 0.18 -5.30
CA LEU A 262 16.85 -1.26 -5.09
C LEU A 262 17.43 -1.73 -3.75
N PRO A 263 18.68 -1.36 -3.35
CA PRO A 263 19.21 -1.70 -2.04
C PRO A 263 18.34 -1.19 -0.88
N GLU A 264 17.88 0.06 -0.94
CA GLU A 264 17.04 0.65 0.11
C GLU A 264 15.67 -0.07 0.23
N LEU A 265 15.04 -0.39 -0.91
CA LEU A 265 13.79 -1.15 -0.92
C LEU A 265 13.99 -2.56 -0.35
N ASN A 266 15.08 -3.25 -0.73
CA ASN A 266 15.42 -4.57 -0.19
C ASN A 266 15.68 -4.52 1.33
N GLU A 267 16.38 -3.50 1.83
CA GLU A 267 16.61 -3.31 3.27
C GLU A 267 15.29 -3.09 4.02
N LYS A 268 14.38 -2.27 3.47
CA LYS A 268 13.04 -2.06 4.03
C LYS A 268 12.23 -3.35 4.06
N VAL A 269 12.25 -4.14 2.99
CA VAL A 269 11.60 -5.46 2.93
C VAL A 269 12.20 -6.41 3.97
N PHE A 270 13.53 -6.43 4.13
CA PHE A 270 14.21 -7.25 5.14
C PHE A 270 13.80 -6.87 6.57
N LYS A 271 13.75 -5.57 6.89
CA LYS A 271 13.29 -5.07 8.20
C LYS A 271 11.84 -5.47 8.47
N ASP A 272 10.98 -5.34 7.48
CA ASP A 272 9.56 -5.67 7.61
C ASP A 272 9.32 -7.19 7.75
N ASN A 273 10.08 -8.03 7.03
CA ASN A 273 10.10 -9.48 7.25
C ASN A 273 10.56 -9.83 8.68
N SER A 274 11.55 -9.12 9.21
CA SER A 274 12.02 -9.31 10.60
C SER A 274 10.93 -8.95 11.62
N LYS A 275 10.17 -7.87 11.39
CA LYS A 275 9.00 -7.51 12.21
C LYS A 275 7.91 -8.59 12.15
N ILE A 276 7.60 -9.13 10.96
CA ILE A 276 6.63 -10.22 10.81
C ILE A 276 7.06 -11.44 11.63
N LYS A 277 8.35 -11.79 11.60
CA LYS A 277 8.89 -12.90 12.40
C LYS A 277 8.69 -12.65 13.89
N SER A 278 9.06 -11.48 14.39
CA SER A 278 8.85 -11.10 15.80
C SER A 278 7.38 -11.14 16.21
N ASN A 279 6.48 -10.54 15.41
CA ASN A 279 5.04 -10.60 15.65
C ASN A 279 4.52 -12.05 15.67
N THR A 280 5.05 -12.92 14.81
CA THR A 280 4.68 -14.34 14.75
C THR A 280 5.13 -15.11 16.00
N GLU A 281 6.29 -14.76 16.56
CA GLU A 281 6.78 -15.32 17.82
C GLU A 281 5.89 -14.91 19.01
N GLU A 282 5.48 -13.63 19.09
CA GLU A 282 4.54 -13.16 20.11
C GLU A 282 3.17 -13.83 19.97
N ILE A 283 2.62 -13.95 18.75
CA ILE A 283 1.37 -14.69 18.51
C ILE A 283 1.47 -16.13 19.07
N ARG A 284 2.58 -16.83 18.81
CA ARG A 284 2.80 -18.20 19.32
C ARG A 284 2.90 -18.24 20.84
N LYS A 285 3.59 -17.28 21.45
CA LYS A 285 3.74 -17.18 22.91
C LYS A 285 2.40 -16.95 23.59
N ILE A 286 1.61 -15.99 23.10
CA ILE A 286 0.25 -15.74 23.59
C ILE A 286 -0.64 -16.97 23.39
N GLY A 287 -0.49 -17.67 22.26
CA GLY A 287 -1.27 -18.89 21.98
C GLY A 287 -0.97 -20.02 22.96
N ARG A 288 0.29 -20.13 23.43
CA ARG A 288 0.65 -21.06 24.50
C ARG A 288 0.05 -20.65 25.85
N LYS A 289 -0.02 -19.35 26.16
CA LYS A 289 -0.69 -18.86 27.37
C LYS A 289 -2.19 -19.22 27.34
N ASN A 290 -2.88 -18.95 26.24
CA ASN A 290 -4.30 -19.27 26.09
C ASN A 290 -4.61 -20.76 26.19
N LYS A 291 -3.76 -21.63 25.62
CA LYS A 291 -3.90 -23.08 25.81
C LYS A 291 -3.77 -23.50 27.27
N LYS A 292 -2.85 -22.89 28.03
CA LYS A 292 -2.70 -23.15 29.47
C LYS A 292 -3.94 -22.71 30.25
N ILE A 293 -4.45 -21.50 29.98
CA ILE A 293 -5.68 -20.98 30.59
C ILE A 293 -6.83 -21.97 30.35
N GLU A 294 -7.07 -22.33 29.09
CA GLU A 294 -8.13 -23.27 28.71
C GLU A 294 -7.97 -24.63 29.41
N THR A 295 -6.75 -25.20 29.45
CA THR A 295 -6.52 -26.50 30.07
C THR A 295 -6.71 -26.49 31.59
N ILE A 296 -6.27 -25.43 32.26
CA ILE A 296 -6.43 -25.28 33.72
C ILE A 296 -7.90 -25.11 34.06
N ASN A 297 -8.60 -24.21 33.37
CA ASN A 297 -10.01 -23.96 33.63
C ASN A 297 -10.86 -25.19 33.31
N LEU A 298 -10.61 -25.84 32.16
CA LEU A 298 -11.31 -27.08 31.78
C LEU A 298 -11.19 -28.15 32.87
N LYS A 299 -9.98 -28.38 33.39
CA LYS A 299 -9.75 -29.34 34.48
C LYS A 299 -10.53 -28.98 35.74
N ASN A 300 -10.66 -27.70 36.06
CA ASN A 300 -11.32 -27.24 37.27
C ASN A 300 -12.86 -27.24 37.16
N THR A 301 -13.41 -27.05 35.95
CA THR A 301 -14.86 -26.84 35.77
C THR A 301 -15.57 -28.03 35.13
N GLU A 302 -14.91 -28.79 34.24
CA GLU A 302 -15.59 -29.79 33.39
C GLU A 302 -16.15 -30.97 34.19
N GLU A 303 -15.42 -31.46 35.21
CA GLU A 303 -15.88 -32.56 36.05
C GLU A 303 -17.21 -32.23 36.76
N GLU A 304 -17.32 -31.02 37.32
CA GLU A 304 -18.53 -30.56 38.01
C GLU A 304 -19.70 -30.35 37.02
N ILE A 305 -19.43 -29.75 35.86
CA ILE A 305 -20.42 -29.56 34.79
C ILE A 305 -20.97 -30.91 34.29
N VAL A 306 -20.08 -31.88 34.06
CA VAL A 306 -20.43 -33.21 33.57
C VAL A 306 -21.22 -33.99 34.61
N SER A 307 -20.79 -33.96 35.87
CA SER A 307 -21.50 -34.58 36.99
C SER A 307 -22.93 -34.02 37.11
N TYR A 308 -23.07 -32.69 37.02
CA TYR A 308 -24.37 -32.02 37.09
C TYR A 308 -25.29 -32.36 35.91
N PHE A 309 -24.77 -32.44 34.69
CA PHE A 309 -25.57 -32.88 33.53
C PHE A 309 -26.06 -34.32 33.68
N ASN A 310 -25.17 -35.22 34.08
CA ASN A 310 -25.49 -36.64 34.24
C ASN A 310 -26.51 -36.88 35.38
N SER A 311 -26.44 -36.10 36.46
CA SER A 311 -27.43 -36.15 37.54
C SER A 311 -28.81 -35.66 37.07
N LEU A 312 -28.88 -34.52 36.36
CA LEU A 312 -30.11 -34.02 35.76
C LEU A 312 -30.75 -35.03 34.80
N CYS A 313 -29.94 -35.70 33.97
CA CYS A 313 -30.43 -36.72 33.04
C CYS A 313 -31.03 -37.92 33.77
N SER A 314 -30.44 -38.31 34.91
CA SER A 314 -30.95 -39.37 35.77
C SER A 314 -32.26 -38.94 36.45
N GLU A 315 -32.32 -37.72 36.98
CA GLU A 315 -33.54 -37.15 37.58
C GLU A 315 -34.67 -37.04 36.54
N LEU A 316 -34.38 -36.78 35.26
CA LEU A 316 -35.36 -36.67 34.18
C LEU A 316 -35.76 -38.01 33.52
N ASP A 317 -35.23 -39.15 34.00
CA ASP A 317 -35.41 -40.49 33.42
C ASP A 317 -34.97 -40.59 31.95
N ILE A 318 -33.90 -39.91 31.56
CA ILE A 318 -33.40 -39.95 30.18
C ILE A 318 -32.52 -41.19 30.01
N LYS A 319 -32.93 -42.10 29.11
CA LYS A 319 -32.15 -43.29 28.77
C LYS A 319 -30.96 -42.90 27.89
N MET A 320 -29.79 -42.72 28.49
CA MET A 320 -28.54 -42.46 27.79
C MET A 320 -27.32 -43.04 28.50
N TYR A 321 -26.22 -43.21 27.77
CA TYR A 321 -24.90 -43.36 28.38
C TYR A 321 -24.45 -42.02 28.97
N LEU A 322 -23.80 -42.10 30.14
CA LEU A 322 -23.17 -40.96 30.80
C LEU A 322 -22.23 -40.24 29.83
N LYS A 323 -22.17 -38.92 29.97
CA LYS A 323 -21.24 -38.08 29.21
C LYS A 323 -19.98 -37.85 30.02
N ASP A 324 -18.87 -37.67 29.32
CA ASP A 324 -17.55 -37.54 29.92
C ASP A 324 -16.96 -36.13 29.77
N ASN A 325 -17.50 -35.30 28.88
CA ASN A 325 -16.99 -33.96 28.60
C ASN A 325 -18.09 -33.03 28.08
N LEU A 326 -17.81 -31.71 28.06
CA LEU A 326 -18.77 -30.68 27.62
C LEU A 326 -19.16 -30.84 26.14
N TYR A 327 -18.24 -31.28 25.29
CA TYR A 327 -18.53 -31.46 23.85
C TYR A 327 -19.61 -32.52 23.63
N ASP A 328 -19.53 -33.65 24.35
CA ASP A 328 -20.51 -34.74 24.24
C ASP A 328 -21.87 -34.33 24.80
N ILE A 329 -21.90 -33.52 25.86
CA ILE A 329 -23.13 -32.93 26.40
C ILE A 329 -23.82 -32.06 25.33
N LEU A 330 -23.09 -31.09 24.76
CA LEU A 330 -23.68 -30.14 23.81
C LEU A 330 -24.16 -30.83 22.53
N ASN A 331 -23.45 -31.86 22.05
CA ASN A 331 -23.80 -32.59 20.84
C ASN A 331 -24.78 -33.76 21.06
N TYR A 332 -25.19 -34.04 22.30
CA TYR A 332 -26.11 -35.13 22.59
C TYR A 332 -27.50 -34.89 22.00
N ASN A 333 -27.93 -35.71 21.05
CA ASN A 333 -29.28 -35.64 20.50
C ASN A 333 -30.03 -36.94 20.78
N SER A 334 -31.34 -36.84 20.94
CA SER A 334 -32.26 -37.95 21.11
C SER A 334 -33.56 -37.70 20.34
N GLY A 335 -34.49 -38.67 20.36
CA GLY A 335 -35.76 -38.57 19.65
C GLY A 335 -36.96 -38.39 20.60
N GLY A 336 -38.02 -37.75 20.10
CA GLY A 336 -39.30 -37.58 20.81
C GLY A 336 -39.14 -36.86 22.15
N ALA A 337 -39.90 -37.30 23.17
CA ALA A 337 -39.91 -36.70 24.50
C ALA A 337 -38.52 -36.63 25.18
N ASN A 338 -37.61 -37.57 24.87
CA ASN A 338 -36.25 -37.53 25.42
C ASN A 338 -35.46 -36.32 24.91
N GLN A 339 -35.74 -35.82 23.70
CA GLN A 339 -35.04 -34.65 23.15
C GLN A 339 -35.34 -33.40 23.96
N ILE A 340 -36.61 -33.23 24.35
CA ILE A 340 -37.06 -32.08 25.14
C ILE A 340 -36.42 -32.13 26.54
N LYS A 341 -36.46 -33.30 27.20
CA LYS A 341 -35.81 -33.52 28.50
C LYS A 341 -34.29 -33.27 28.42
N ALA A 342 -33.65 -33.78 27.38
CA ALA A 342 -32.22 -33.59 27.15
C ALA A 342 -31.87 -32.12 26.92
N MET A 343 -32.70 -31.40 26.16
CA MET A 343 -32.52 -29.96 25.96
C MET A 343 -32.66 -29.20 27.28
N LEU A 344 -33.68 -29.50 28.09
CA LEU A 344 -33.83 -28.92 29.43
C LEU A 344 -32.59 -29.17 30.30
N ALA A 345 -32.09 -30.40 30.33
CA ALA A 345 -30.87 -30.76 31.05
C ALA A 345 -29.68 -29.93 30.58
N LYS A 346 -29.44 -29.83 29.26
CA LYS A 346 -28.35 -29.01 28.71
C LYS A 346 -28.48 -27.53 29.11
N ARG A 347 -29.69 -26.97 29.02
CA ARG A 347 -29.97 -25.57 29.34
C ARG A 347 -29.70 -25.27 30.80
N LEU A 348 -30.19 -26.12 31.70
CA LEU A 348 -29.95 -26.01 33.14
C LEU A 348 -28.47 -26.20 33.48
N THR A 349 -27.76 -27.10 32.80
CA THR A 349 -26.31 -27.27 32.96
C THR A 349 -25.56 -26.00 32.57
N ILE A 350 -25.89 -25.40 31.42
CA ILE A 350 -25.27 -24.13 30.98
C ILE A 350 -25.62 -23.01 31.95
N LEU A 351 -26.88 -22.90 32.38
CA LEU A 351 -27.32 -21.88 33.34
C LEU A 351 -26.56 -21.99 34.68
N ASN A 352 -26.44 -23.21 35.22
CA ASN A 352 -25.68 -23.46 36.43
C ASN A 352 -24.19 -23.12 36.24
N ALA A 353 -23.60 -23.47 35.10
CA ALA A 353 -22.22 -23.15 34.80
C ALA A 353 -21.99 -21.62 34.67
N ILE A 354 -22.91 -20.89 34.03
CA ILE A 354 -22.89 -19.42 33.99
C ILE A 354 -22.93 -18.86 35.41
N ASN A 355 -23.83 -19.37 36.26
CA ASN A 355 -23.98 -18.86 37.62
C ASN A 355 -22.78 -19.12 38.52
N MET A 356 -22.11 -20.27 38.35
CA MET A 356 -20.99 -20.70 39.20
C MET A 356 -19.63 -20.17 38.72
N TYR A 357 -19.41 -20.14 37.40
CA TYR A 357 -18.09 -19.85 36.81
C TYR A 357 -18.11 -18.77 35.74
N GLY A 358 -19.29 -18.31 35.31
CA GLY A 358 -19.43 -17.28 34.29
C GLY A 358 -18.99 -15.92 34.80
N GLU A 359 -18.28 -15.18 33.94
CA GLU A 359 -18.01 -13.76 34.16
C GLU A 359 -19.17 -12.84 33.80
N PRO A 360 -20.02 -13.16 32.78
CA PRO A 360 -21.22 -12.39 32.50
C PRO A 360 -22.22 -12.45 33.66
N SER A 361 -23.01 -11.39 33.83
CA SER A 361 -24.13 -11.39 34.77
C SER A 361 -25.21 -12.37 34.32
N THR A 362 -25.60 -13.31 35.18
CA THR A 362 -26.58 -14.35 34.85
C THR A 362 -27.92 -13.74 34.42
N PRO A 363 -28.38 -13.96 33.17
CA PRO A 363 -29.63 -13.42 32.68
C PRO A 363 -30.80 -14.20 33.27
N PRO A 364 -32.04 -13.68 33.15
CA PRO A 364 -33.22 -14.46 33.44
C PRO A 364 -33.25 -15.74 32.60
N PHE A 365 -33.80 -16.80 33.19
CA PHE A 365 -34.09 -18.04 32.48
C PHE A 365 -35.56 -18.01 32.04
N ILE A 366 -35.77 -17.92 30.73
CA ILE A 366 -37.08 -17.67 30.14
C ILE A 366 -37.49 -18.87 29.30
N ILE A 367 -38.67 -19.42 29.57
CA ILE A 367 -39.19 -20.57 28.85
C ILE A 367 -40.58 -20.23 28.31
N ASP A 368 -40.68 -20.23 26.99
CA ASP A 368 -41.95 -20.16 26.30
C ASP A 368 -42.52 -21.57 26.10
N SER A 369 -43.73 -21.79 26.65
CA SER A 369 -44.51 -23.01 26.48
C SER A 369 -43.71 -24.28 26.80
N PRO A 370 -43.48 -24.59 28.09
CA PRO A 370 -42.67 -25.74 28.51
C PRO A 370 -43.27 -27.09 28.10
N ARG A 371 -44.58 -27.13 27.82
CA ARG A 371 -45.26 -28.33 27.35
C ARG A 371 -45.09 -28.46 25.84
N GLN A 372 -44.08 -29.22 25.44
CA GLN A 372 -43.73 -29.47 24.05
C GLN A 372 -44.01 -30.91 23.66
N GLN A 373 -44.41 -31.13 22.40
CA GLN A 373 -44.82 -32.45 21.88
C GLN A 373 -45.92 -33.13 22.74
N ASP A 374 -46.27 -34.38 22.42
CA ASP A 374 -47.18 -35.20 23.23
C ASP A 374 -46.49 -35.77 24.49
N ILE A 375 -45.80 -34.92 25.27
CA ILE A 375 -45.30 -35.32 26.59
C ILE A 375 -46.49 -35.61 27.50
N ASP A 376 -46.46 -36.79 28.13
CA ASP A 376 -47.48 -37.22 29.08
C ASP A 376 -47.46 -36.38 30.37
N PRO A 377 -48.62 -36.17 31.02
CA PRO A 377 -48.72 -35.29 32.19
C PRO A 377 -47.70 -35.58 33.32
N PRO A 378 -47.43 -36.85 33.70
CA PRO A 378 -46.42 -37.15 34.72
C PRO A 378 -45.01 -36.66 34.36
N ASN A 379 -44.55 -36.89 33.13
CA ASN A 379 -43.25 -36.43 32.67
C ASN A 379 -43.18 -34.89 32.58
N TYR A 380 -44.28 -34.24 32.20
CA TYR A 380 -44.37 -32.79 32.19
C TYR A 380 -44.25 -32.19 33.61
N HIS A 381 -44.96 -32.74 34.60
CA HIS A 381 -44.87 -32.29 36.00
C HIS A 381 -43.45 -32.50 36.54
N LYS A 382 -42.83 -33.64 36.24
CA LYS A 382 -41.46 -33.95 36.65
C LYS A 382 -40.46 -32.94 36.08
N MET A 383 -40.59 -32.62 34.79
CA MET A 383 -39.74 -31.62 34.13
C MET A 383 -39.86 -30.24 34.79
N LEU A 384 -41.09 -29.78 35.06
CA LEU A 384 -41.29 -28.48 35.70
C LEU A 384 -40.76 -28.47 37.14
N ALA A 385 -40.98 -29.52 37.92
CA ALA A 385 -40.44 -29.61 39.27
C ALA A 385 -38.90 -29.53 39.29
N ILE A 386 -38.24 -30.23 38.35
CA ILE A 386 -36.78 -30.19 38.19
C ILE A 386 -36.32 -28.81 37.71
N LEU A 387 -37.00 -28.22 36.72
CA LEU A 387 -36.71 -26.86 36.25
C LEU A 387 -36.68 -25.85 37.41
N ILE A 388 -37.70 -25.87 38.27
CA ILE A 388 -37.83 -24.93 39.39
C ILE A 388 -36.74 -25.21 40.42
N LYS A 389 -36.56 -26.47 40.80
CA LYS A 389 -35.54 -26.90 41.77
C LYS A 389 -34.11 -26.58 41.31
N SER A 390 -33.84 -26.71 40.01
CA SER A 390 -32.50 -26.59 39.42
C SER A 390 -32.18 -25.17 38.91
N THR A 391 -33.13 -24.24 38.94
CA THR A 391 -32.85 -22.84 38.65
C THR A 391 -32.22 -22.20 39.89
N PRO A 392 -31.04 -21.56 39.78
CA PRO A 392 -30.38 -20.95 40.94
C PRO A 392 -31.24 -19.84 41.59
N GLU A 393 -31.16 -19.69 42.91
CA GLU A 393 -31.98 -18.73 43.68
C GLU A 393 -31.79 -17.27 43.23
N ASN A 394 -30.59 -16.93 42.75
CA ASN A 394 -30.25 -15.59 42.26
C ASN A 394 -30.59 -15.37 40.78
N VAL A 395 -31.30 -16.30 40.13
CA VAL A 395 -31.73 -16.22 38.73
C VAL A 395 -33.24 -16.09 38.67
N GLN A 396 -33.72 -15.06 37.98
CA GLN A 396 -35.15 -14.91 37.72
C GLN A 396 -35.62 -15.96 36.71
N LEU A 397 -36.60 -16.77 37.10
CA LEU A 397 -37.27 -17.76 36.26
C LEU A 397 -38.58 -17.20 35.73
N ILE A 398 -38.74 -17.16 34.41
CA ILE A 398 -39.97 -16.72 33.74
C ILE A 398 -40.50 -17.87 32.89
N ILE A 399 -41.73 -18.30 33.15
CA ILE A 399 -42.36 -19.41 32.44
C ILE A 399 -43.69 -18.96 31.86
N ALA A 400 -43.82 -19.01 30.53
CA ALA A 400 -45.12 -18.90 29.88
C ALA A 400 -45.76 -20.29 29.80
N ALA A 401 -46.71 -20.59 30.68
CA ALA A 401 -47.38 -21.88 30.74
C ALA A 401 -48.91 -21.75 30.62
N VAL A 402 -49.53 -22.76 30.01
CA VAL A 402 -50.99 -22.90 30.00
C VAL A 402 -51.46 -23.42 31.35
N GLN A 403 -52.49 -22.78 31.90
CA GLN A 403 -53.06 -23.16 33.19
C GLN A 403 -53.48 -24.63 33.22
N ASN A 404 -53.07 -25.32 34.28
CA ASN A 404 -53.40 -26.72 34.56
C ASN A 404 -53.22 -26.99 36.06
N THR A 405 -53.64 -28.15 36.52
CA THR A 405 -53.62 -28.53 37.94
C THR A 405 -52.25 -28.36 38.60
N PHE A 406 -51.16 -28.69 37.90
CA PHE A 406 -49.81 -28.54 38.44
C PHE A 406 -49.37 -27.07 38.49
N ILE A 407 -49.68 -26.26 37.48
CA ILE A 407 -49.39 -24.83 37.49
C ILE A 407 -50.13 -24.14 38.65
N ASP A 408 -51.37 -24.54 38.92
CA ASP A 408 -52.14 -24.03 40.06
C ASP A 408 -51.49 -24.43 41.40
N GLU A 409 -50.92 -25.64 41.51
CA GLU A 409 -50.20 -26.11 42.70
C GLU A 409 -48.92 -25.31 42.98
N ILE A 410 -48.14 -24.98 41.95
CA ILE A 410 -46.88 -24.24 42.11
C ILE A 410 -47.07 -22.72 42.14
N LYS A 411 -48.27 -22.22 41.83
CA LYS A 411 -48.56 -20.78 41.66
C LYS A 411 -48.11 -19.93 42.85
N SER A 412 -48.26 -20.45 44.07
CA SER A 412 -47.87 -19.77 45.31
C SER A 412 -46.36 -19.47 45.43
N ASN A 413 -45.52 -20.17 44.66
CA ASN A 413 -44.06 -19.97 44.64
C ASN A 413 -43.63 -18.90 43.62
N PHE A 414 -44.57 -18.33 42.84
CA PHE A 414 -44.28 -17.37 41.77
C PHE A 414 -45.02 -16.06 41.98
N GLU A 415 -44.41 -14.98 41.51
CA GLU A 415 -45.10 -13.71 41.31
C GLU A 415 -45.91 -13.79 40.01
N GLU A 416 -47.22 -13.56 40.09
CA GLU A 416 -48.10 -13.54 38.93
C GLU A 416 -48.07 -12.15 38.28
N ILE A 417 -47.58 -12.09 37.04
CA ILE A 417 -47.57 -10.87 36.23
C ILE A 417 -48.66 -10.99 35.17
N HIS A 418 -49.67 -10.12 35.25
CA HIS A 418 -50.68 -9.98 34.20
C HIS A 418 -50.20 -8.98 33.16
N LEU A 419 -49.96 -9.45 31.94
CA LEU A 419 -49.63 -8.58 30.82
C LEU A 419 -50.92 -7.95 30.27
N GLU A 420 -50.99 -6.62 30.31
CA GLU A 420 -52.00 -5.83 29.59
C GLU A 420 -51.47 -5.44 28.20
N ASP A 421 -52.01 -4.38 27.57
CA ASP A 421 -51.57 -3.91 26.24
C ASP A 421 -50.09 -3.45 26.21
N THR A 422 -49.49 -3.18 27.39
CA THR A 422 -48.10 -2.74 27.55
C THR A 422 -47.38 -3.52 28.65
N LEU A 423 -46.11 -3.85 28.42
CA LEU A 423 -45.28 -4.65 29.35
C LEU A 423 -44.78 -3.85 30.58
N LEU A 424 -44.67 -2.53 30.44
CA LEU A 424 -44.21 -1.60 31.48
C LEU A 424 -45.16 -0.40 31.53
N LYS A 425 -45.37 0.18 32.71
CA LYS A 425 -46.00 1.50 32.82
C LYS A 425 -45.11 2.57 32.22
N HIS A 426 -45.68 3.72 31.84
CA HIS A 426 -44.92 4.81 31.21
C HIS A 426 -43.67 5.21 32.02
N ASP A 427 -43.81 5.42 33.33
CA ASP A 427 -42.70 5.82 34.20
C ASP A 427 -41.63 4.72 34.34
N GLU A 428 -42.05 3.45 34.40
CA GLU A 428 -41.15 2.29 34.44
C GLU A 428 -40.39 2.13 33.12
N TYR A 429 -41.07 2.40 31.98
CA TYR A 429 -40.46 2.43 30.67
C TYR A 429 -39.41 3.55 30.58
N ASP A 430 -39.74 4.76 31.01
CA ASP A 430 -38.81 5.89 31.01
C ASP A 430 -37.59 5.60 31.88
N GLN A 431 -37.79 4.99 33.06
CA GLN A 431 -36.70 4.59 33.94
C GLN A 431 -35.84 3.49 33.30
N ALA A 432 -36.44 2.44 32.73
CA ALA A 432 -35.72 1.38 32.04
C ALA A 432 -34.93 1.92 30.84
N ASN A 433 -35.54 2.81 30.05
CA ASN A 433 -34.92 3.46 28.92
C ASN A 433 -33.78 4.38 29.36
N PHE A 434 -33.95 5.14 30.44
CA PHE A 434 -32.88 5.96 31.04
C PHE A 434 -31.69 5.09 31.46
N LEU A 435 -31.94 3.99 32.17
CA LEU A 435 -30.90 3.04 32.57
C LEU A 435 -30.15 2.48 31.36
N ILE A 436 -30.87 1.97 30.35
CA ILE A 436 -30.27 1.42 29.12
C ILE A 436 -29.47 2.48 28.33
N THR A 437 -29.91 3.74 28.34
CA THR A 437 -29.26 4.82 27.59
C THR A 437 -28.03 5.39 28.30
N HIS A 438 -27.98 5.37 29.64
CA HIS A 438 -26.93 5.97 30.46
C HIS A 438 -25.97 4.96 31.13
N SER A 439 -26.22 3.66 30.98
CA SER A 439 -25.26 2.55 31.20
C SER A 439 -24.41 2.26 29.96
#